data_AF-A0A402BBI4-F1
#
_entry.id   AF-A0A402BBI4-F1
#
_cell.length_a   1.000
_cell.length_b   1.000
_cell.length_c   1.000
_cell.angle_alpha   90.00
_cell.angle_beta   90.00
_cell.angle_gamma   90.00
#
_symmetry.space_group_name_H-M   'P 1'
#
loop_
_entity.id
_entity.type
_entity.pdbx_description
1 polymer ?
#
loop_
_entity_poly.entity_id
_entity_poly.type
_entity_poly.pdbx_seq_one_letter_code
_entity_poly.pdbx_strand_id
1 'polypeptide(L)'
;MMTQYIMPTRQAYSRWCRTLQWHNDWVVLATEDIVITGQRAEAIAVAVVDHQGEVIFERMFRPYSSNQGRLLDDDIDDLLTFAQIWSDLNDVLLNKTIISYGALYNSQLLTRTAALRDMTMPEHIWHCAMVAYTEYQAEFSPQGSPCQWPSLIQVCQRHHIPRPSGQGTRARADACATWQLLRIGARSPDIRFPKPM
;
A
#
# COMPACT_ATOMS: atom_id res chain seq x y z
N MET A 1 -13.80 2.88 -16.43
CA MET A 1 -12.91 2.78 -15.25
C MET A 1 -12.10 1.52 -15.44
N MET A 2 -10.79 1.62 -15.61
CA MET A 2 -9.92 0.44 -15.59
C MET A 2 -9.84 -0.06 -14.15
N THR A 3 -10.08 -1.35 -13.95
CA THR A 3 -10.10 -1.98 -12.63
C THR A 3 -8.75 -2.63 -12.40
N GLN A 4 -8.03 -2.21 -11.37
CA GLN A 4 -6.78 -2.87 -10.97
C GLN A 4 -7.08 -4.27 -10.43
N TYR A 5 -6.22 -5.24 -10.75
CA TYR A 5 -6.44 -6.63 -10.34
C TYR A 5 -5.94 -6.87 -8.92
N ILE A 6 -6.86 -6.86 -7.96
CA ILE A 6 -6.56 -7.30 -6.60
C ILE A 6 -6.66 -8.83 -6.56
N MET A 7 -5.53 -9.51 -6.54
CA MET A 7 -5.47 -10.96 -6.45
C MET A 7 -5.54 -11.42 -4.98
N PRO A 8 -6.44 -12.36 -4.64
CA PRO A 8 -6.44 -12.95 -3.31
C PRO A 8 -5.18 -13.81 -3.12
N THR A 9 -4.70 -13.88 -1.88
CA THR A 9 -3.65 -14.82 -1.51
C THR A 9 -4.25 -16.22 -1.46
N ARG A 10 -3.90 -17.09 -2.41
CA ARG A 10 -4.41 -18.48 -2.47
C ARG A 10 -3.77 -19.42 -1.44
N GLN A 11 -3.06 -18.87 -0.45
CA GLN A 11 -2.25 -19.59 0.52
C GLN A 11 -2.40 -18.91 1.88
N ALA A 12 -2.21 -19.67 2.96
CA ALA A 12 -2.13 -19.11 4.30
C ALA A 12 -1.08 -17.99 4.36
N TYR A 13 -1.37 -16.93 5.11
CA TYR A 13 -0.55 -15.72 5.18
C TYR A 13 0.94 -15.99 5.38
N SER A 14 1.31 -16.85 6.34
CA SER A 14 2.71 -17.16 6.64
C SER A 14 3.41 -17.93 5.52
N ARG A 15 2.68 -18.78 4.79
CA ARG A 15 3.19 -19.47 3.61
C ARG A 15 3.37 -18.50 2.45
N TRP A 16 2.38 -17.65 2.17
CA TRP A 16 2.49 -16.61 1.16
C TRP A 16 3.70 -15.70 1.43
N CYS A 17 3.86 -15.23 2.67
CA CYS A 17 5.03 -14.42 3.05
C CYS A 17 6.37 -15.15 2.85
N ARG A 18 6.43 -16.47 3.06
CA ARG A 18 7.61 -17.28 2.75
C ARG A 18 7.87 -17.37 1.25
N THR A 19 6.84 -17.54 0.43
CA THR A 19 7.03 -17.58 -1.02
C THR A 19 7.64 -16.28 -1.55
N LEU A 20 7.28 -15.13 -0.97
CA LEU A 20 7.87 -13.83 -1.34
C LEU A 20 9.39 -13.77 -1.11
N GLN A 21 9.96 -14.62 -0.24
CA GLN A 21 11.41 -14.66 -0.02
C GLN A 21 12.20 -15.30 -1.16
N TRP A 22 11.54 -16.04 -2.05
CA TRP A 22 12.17 -16.70 -3.19
C TRP A 22 12.07 -15.91 -4.49
N HIS A 23 11.42 -14.75 -4.44
CA HIS A 23 11.06 -13.95 -5.59
C HIS A 23 11.56 -12.52 -5.43
N ASN A 24 11.95 -11.90 -6.54
CA ASN A 24 12.46 -10.53 -6.57
C ASN A 24 11.61 -9.56 -7.43
N ASP A 25 10.48 -10.04 -7.89
CA ASP A 25 9.53 -9.40 -8.79
C ASP A 25 8.31 -8.83 -8.04
N TRP A 26 8.54 -8.29 -6.84
CA TRP A 26 7.50 -7.62 -6.05
C TRP A 26 8.04 -6.38 -5.34
N VAL A 27 7.13 -5.46 -5.04
CA VAL A 27 7.38 -4.23 -4.29
C VAL A 27 6.25 -3.98 -3.33
N VAL A 28 6.51 -3.21 -2.27
CA VAL A 28 5.47 -2.67 -1.39
C VAL A 28 5.19 -1.24 -1.76
N LEU A 29 3.92 -0.89 -1.94
CA LEU A 29 3.47 0.47 -2.23
C LEU A 29 2.49 0.96 -1.16
N ALA A 30 2.70 2.20 -0.72
CA ALA A 30 1.70 2.94 0.03
C ALA A 30 1.57 4.38 -0.51
N THR A 31 0.38 4.94 -0.33
CA THR A 31 0.05 6.33 -0.65
C THR A 31 -0.30 7.11 0.59
N GLU A 32 0.03 8.39 0.58
CA GLU A 32 -0.55 9.39 1.47
C GLU A 32 -1.60 10.17 0.71
N ASP A 33 -2.72 10.46 1.36
CA ASP A 33 -3.88 11.08 0.75
C ASP A 33 -4.31 12.34 1.49
N ILE A 34 -4.93 13.25 0.73
CA ILE A 34 -5.66 14.39 1.25
C ILE A 34 -7.14 14.24 0.93
N VAL A 35 -7.99 14.65 1.87
CA VAL A 35 -9.43 14.70 1.71
C VAL A 35 -9.89 16.15 1.86
N ILE A 36 -10.49 16.69 0.80
CA ILE A 36 -11.12 18.02 0.82
C ILE A 36 -12.63 17.81 0.82
N THR A 37 -13.33 18.55 1.69
CA THR A 37 -14.78 18.47 1.83
C THR A 37 -15.48 18.64 0.48
N GLY A 38 -16.37 17.68 0.16
CA GLY A 38 -17.11 17.66 -1.10
C GLY A 38 -16.31 17.16 -2.32
N GLN A 39 -15.09 16.68 -2.13
CA GLN A 39 -14.27 16.05 -3.17
C GLN A 39 -13.88 14.62 -2.79
N ARG A 40 -13.53 13.81 -3.80
CA ARG A 40 -12.92 12.50 -3.57
C ARG A 40 -11.46 12.69 -3.14
N ALA A 41 -10.96 11.79 -2.30
CA ALA A 41 -9.56 11.78 -1.88
C ALA A 41 -8.61 11.75 -3.09
N GLU A 42 -7.49 12.45 -2.96
CA GLU A 42 -6.37 12.49 -3.92
C GLU A 42 -5.09 12.03 -3.22
N ALA A 43 -4.23 11.28 -3.91
CA ALA A 43 -2.90 11.01 -3.40
C ALA A 43 -2.05 12.29 -3.44
N ILE A 44 -1.23 12.49 -2.41
CA ILE A 44 -0.27 13.60 -2.30
C ILE A 44 1.16 13.11 -2.10
N ALA A 45 1.34 11.86 -1.69
CA ALA A 45 2.64 11.21 -1.70
C ALA A 45 2.50 9.74 -2.03
N VAL A 46 3.58 9.15 -2.53
CA VAL A 46 3.71 7.72 -2.78
C VAL A 46 5.11 7.26 -2.42
N ALA A 47 5.19 6.07 -1.82
CA ALA A 47 6.45 5.42 -1.53
C ALA A 47 6.41 3.97 -2.00
N VAL A 48 7.55 3.52 -2.52
CA VAL A 48 7.78 2.15 -2.98
C VAL A 48 9.00 1.59 -2.27
N VAL A 49 8.81 0.44 -1.63
CA VAL A 49 9.86 -0.34 -0.97
C VAL A 49 10.06 -1.62 -1.76
N ASP A 50 11.31 -1.97 -2.06
CA ASP A 50 11.62 -3.19 -2.79
C ASP A 50 11.50 -4.46 -1.90
N HIS A 51 11.79 -5.61 -2.49
CA HIS A 51 11.79 -6.88 -1.78
C HIS A 51 12.79 -6.99 -0.60
N GLN A 52 13.82 -6.15 -0.58
CA GLN A 52 14.95 -6.17 0.36
C GLN A 52 14.67 -5.22 1.53
N GLY A 53 13.67 -4.36 1.40
CA GLY A 53 13.29 -3.37 2.40
C GLY A 53 13.83 -1.97 2.10
N GLU A 54 14.44 -1.78 0.93
CA GLU A 54 15.00 -0.50 0.51
C GLU A 54 13.92 0.39 -0.10
N VAL A 55 13.90 1.66 0.28
CA VAL A 55 13.00 2.66 -0.30
C VAL A 55 13.56 3.06 -1.66
N ILE A 56 12.99 2.52 -2.74
CA ILE A 56 13.44 2.76 -4.11
C ILE A 56 12.70 3.94 -4.77
N PHE A 57 11.59 4.38 -4.19
CA PHE A 57 10.88 5.58 -4.61
C PHE A 57 10.18 6.23 -3.41
N GLU A 58 10.32 7.53 -3.27
CA GLU A 58 9.56 8.35 -2.32
C GLU A 58 9.40 9.75 -2.89
N ARG A 59 8.16 10.17 -3.15
CA ARG A 59 7.87 11.53 -3.60
C ARG A 59 6.57 12.02 -2.98
N MET A 60 6.60 13.26 -2.48
CA MET A 60 5.42 14.10 -2.35
C MET A 60 5.23 14.85 -3.67
N PHE A 61 3.99 15.12 -4.03
CA PHE A 61 3.67 15.78 -5.28
C PHE A 61 2.45 16.70 -5.13
N ARG A 62 2.41 17.71 -6.00
CA ARG A 62 1.42 18.78 -5.93
C ARG A 62 0.00 18.25 -6.14
N PRO A 63 -0.93 18.47 -5.18
CA PRO A 63 -2.33 18.08 -5.32
C PRO A 63 -2.98 18.80 -6.50
N TYR A 64 -3.90 18.16 -7.20
CA TYR A 64 -4.66 18.77 -8.29
C TYR A 64 -5.59 19.86 -7.75
N SER A 65 -6.10 19.66 -6.54
CA SER A 65 -6.95 20.63 -5.85
C SER A 65 -6.26 21.97 -5.55
N SER A 66 -4.92 22.01 -5.42
CA SER A 66 -4.21 23.30 -5.26
C SER A 66 -4.27 24.15 -6.53
N ASN A 67 -4.30 23.54 -7.72
CA ASN A 67 -4.56 24.26 -8.98
C ASN A 67 -5.94 24.94 -9.03
N GLN A 68 -6.87 24.52 -8.17
CA GLN A 68 -8.20 25.11 -8.05
C GLN A 68 -8.26 26.18 -6.94
N GLY A 69 -7.11 26.58 -6.37
CA GLY A 69 -7.03 27.54 -5.27
C GLY A 69 -7.56 27.01 -3.93
N ARG A 70 -7.64 25.68 -3.76
CA ARG A 70 -8.25 25.05 -2.57
C ARG A 70 -7.26 24.64 -1.48
N LEU A 71 -5.97 24.72 -1.75
CA LEU A 71 -4.89 24.49 -0.78
C LEU A 71 -3.97 25.71 -0.83
N LEU A 72 -3.84 26.38 0.32
CA LEU A 72 -3.13 27.65 0.52
C LEU A 72 -1.91 27.38 1.40
N ASP A 73 -0.95 26.61 0.90
CA ASP A 73 0.33 26.45 1.60
C ASP A 73 1.47 26.65 0.61
N ASP A 74 2.36 27.60 0.91
CA ASP A 74 3.39 28.09 -0.01
C ASP A 74 4.47 27.01 -0.29
N ASP A 75 4.62 26.01 0.59
CA ASP A 75 5.55 24.88 0.44
C ASP A 75 5.13 23.88 -0.66
N ILE A 76 3.93 24.03 -1.25
CA ILE A 76 3.38 23.13 -2.28
C ILE A 76 3.82 23.51 -3.70
N ASP A 77 4.24 24.76 -3.93
CA ASP A 77 4.50 25.27 -5.29
C ASP A 77 5.76 24.69 -5.93
N ASP A 78 6.76 24.29 -5.12
CA ASP A 78 8.00 23.66 -5.60
C ASP A 78 7.83 22.15 -5.88
N LEU A 79 6.68 21.57 -5.56
CA LEU A 79 6.43 20.14 -5.77
C LEU A 79 6.13 19.84 -7.24
N LEU A 80 6.76 18.79 -7.76
CA LEU A 80 6.39 18.19 -9.04
C LEU A 80 4.92 17.74 -9.01
N THR A 81 4.26 17.80 -10.16
CA THR A 81 2.94 17.20 -10.35
C THR A 81 3.04 15.67 -10.44
N PHE A 82 1.93 14.97 -10.16
CA PHE A 82 1.86 13.52 -10.37
C PHE A 82 2.28 13.10 -11.79
N ALA A 83 1.92 13.90 -12.81
CA ALA A 83 2.29 13.63 -14.19
C ALA A 83 3.82 13.64 -14.42
N GLN A 84 4.53 14.55 -13.75
CA GLN A 84 5.98 14.67 -13.88
C GLN A 84 6.73 13.52 -13.18
N ILE A 85 6.20 12.98 -12.08
CA ILE A 85 6.83 11.85 -11.38
C ILE A 85 6.40 10.48 -11.92
N TRP A 86 5.43 10.44 -12.85
CA TRP A 86 4.80 9.19 -13.27
C TRP A 86 5.77 8.25 -13.99
N SER A 87 6.66 8.77 -14.85
CA SER A 87 7.64 7.93 -15.54
C SER A 87 8.52 7.18 -14.54
N ASP A 88 9.11 7.92 -13.60
CA ASP A 88 9.98 7.36 -12.56
C ASP A 88 9.24 6.37 -11.66
N LEU A 89 7.98 6.66 -11.30
CA LEU A 89 7.15 5.74 -10.53
C LEU A 89 6.84 4.48 -11.34
N ASN A 90 6.47 4.61 -12.61
CA ASN A 90 6.14 3.48 -13.46
C ASN A 90 7.36 2.57 -13.67
N ASP A 91 8.56 3.13 -13.81
CA ASP A 91 9.79 2.36 -13.99
C ASP A 91 10.08 1.43 -12.80
N VAL A 92 9.78 1.87 -11.57
CA VAL A 92 9.93 1.02 -10.37
C VAL A 92 8.78 0.02 -10.17
N LEU A 93 7.63 0.22 -10.83
CA LEU A 93 6.46 -0.66 -10.76
C LEU A 93 6.37 -1.66 -11.92
N LEU A 94 7.08 -1.39 -13.02
CA LEU A 94 6.99 -2.17 -14.25
C LEU A 94 7.43 -3.62 -14.01
N ASN A 95 6.59 -4.57 -14.45
CA ASN A 95 6.80 -6.01 -14.26
C ASN A 95 6.95 -6.44 -12.80
N LYS A 96 6.43 -5.66 -11.85
CA LYS A 96 6.40 -6.00 -10.42
C LYS A 96 4.98 -6.31 -9.97
N THR A 97 4.87 -7.30 -9.09
CA THR A 97 3.68 -7.49 -8.26
C THR A 97 3.67 -6.44 -7.15
N ILE A 98 2.60 -5.66 -7.05
CA ILE A 98 2.47 -4.62 -6.04
C ILE A 98 1.78 -5.20 -4.80
N ILE A 99 2.43 -5.11 -3.65
CA ILE A 99 1.84 -5.46 -2.37
C ILE A 99 1.52 -4.17 -1.62
N SER A 100 0.32 -4.04 -1.10
CA SER A 100 -0.05 -2.89 -0.29
C SER A 100 -0.90 -3.34 0.87
N TYR A 101 -0.81 -2.64 2.01
CA TYR A 101 -1.65 -2.96 3.15
C TYR A 101 -3.12 -2.85 2.78
N GLY A 102 -3.54 -1.71 2.23
CA GLY A 102 -4.88 -1.49 1.69
C GLY A 102 -4.87 -1.43 0.16
N ALA A 103 -4.62 -2.55 -0.52
CA ALA A 103 -4.38 -2.55 -1.97
C ALA A 103 -5.54 -1.97 -2.79
N LEU A 104 -6.80 -2.30 -2.45
CA LEU A 104 -7.96 -1.73 -3.14
C LEU A 104 -8.01 -0.19 -3.02
N TYR A 105 -7.72 0.33 -1.82
CA TYR A 105 -7.72 1.77 -1.58
C TYR A 105 -6.60 2.47 -2.37
N ASN A 106 -5.36 2.01 -2.20
CA ASN A 106 -4.18 2.62 -2.83
C ASN A 106 -4.28 2.60 -4.36
N SER A 107 -4.68 1.47 -4.94
CA SER A 107 -4.83 1.31 -6.39
C SER A 107 -5.91 2.23 -6.98
N GLN A 108 -7.07 2.34 -6.33
CA GLN A 108 -8.13 3.26 -6.74
C GLN A 108 -7.73 4.72 -6.56
N LEU A 109 -6.99 5.04 -5.51
CA LEU A 109 -6.52 6.39 -5.25
C LEU A 109 -5.52 6.84 -6.32
N LEU A 110 -4.53 6.02 -6.67
CA LEU A 110 -3.58 6.32 -7.75
C LEU A 110 -4.29 6.44 -9.10
N THR A 111 -5.19 5.50 -9.42
CA THR A 111 -5.98 5.55 -10.67
C THR A 111 -6.77 6.85 -10.77
N ARG A 112 -7.39 7.29 -9.67
CA ARG A 112 -8.11 8.57 -9.62
C ARG A 112 -7.18 9.76 -9.75
N THR A 113 -6.04 9.73 -9.07
CA THR A 113 -5.04 10.81 -9.10
C THR A 113 -4.46 11.01 -10.50
N ALA A 114 -4.25 9.91 -11.24
CA ALA A 114 -3.91 9.92 -12.65
C ALA A 114 -5.04 10.51 -13.51
N ALA A 115 -6.28 10.05 -13.29
CA ALA A 115 -7.44 10.49 -14.07
C ALA A 115 -7.76 12.00 -13.91
N LEU A 116 -7.41 12.62 -12.78
CA LEU A 116 -7.52 14.08 -12.59
C LEU A 116 -6.63 14.88 -13.56
N ARG A 117 -5.65 14.23 -14.20
CA ARG A 117 -4.68 14.83 -15.12
C ARG A 117 -4.74 14.19 -16.51
N ASP A 118 -5.88 13.59 -16.86
CA ASP A 118 -6.12 12.88 -18.12
C ASP A 118 -5.12 11.75 -18.41
N MET A 119 -4.51 11.20 -17.35
CA MET A 119 -3.57 10.09 -17.45
C MET A 119 -4.29 8.76 -17.17
N THR A 120 -3.80 7.72 -17.84
CA THR A 120 -4.24 6.34 -17.60
C THR A 120 -3.13 5.57 -16.90
N MET A 121 -3.47 4.95 -15.77
CA MET A 121 -2.56 4.04 -15.08
C MET A 121 -2.59 2.67 -15.76
N PRO A 122 -1.43 2.07 -16.10
CA PRO A 122 -1.35 0.68 -16.55
C PRO A 122 -1.97 -0.28 -15.55
N GLU A 123 -2.34 -1.45 -16.03
CA GLU A 123 -2.80 -2.53 -15.17
C GLU A 123 -1.61 -3.14 -14.43
N HIS A 124 -1.68 -3.18 -13.11
CA HIS A 124 -0.73 -3.90 -12.26
C HIS A 124 -1.44 -5.03 -11.53
N ILE A 125 -0.66 -6.02 -11.12
CA ILE A 125 -1.12 -7.08 -10.22
C ILE A 125 -0.93 -6.57 -8.79
N TRP A 126 -1.99 -6.62 -7.99
CA TRP A 126 -1.98 -6.17 -6.61
C TRP A 126 -2.30 -7.31 -5.63
N HIS A 127 -1.61 -7.33 -4.49
CA HIS A 127 -1.99 -8.13 -3.33
C HIS A 127 -2.26 -7.25 -2.12
N CYS A 128 -3.31 -7.60 -1.37
CA CYS A 128 -3.73 -6.89 -0.17
C CYS A 128 -3.20 -7.57 1.09
N ALA A 129 -2.16 -7.01 1.71
CA ALA A 129 -1.58 -7.59 2.92
C ALA A 129 -2.55 -7.55 4.11
N MET A 130 -3.43 -6.54 4.20
CA MET A 130 -4.45 -6.45 5.25
C MET A 130 -5.44 -7.61 5.19
N VAL A 131 -5.92 -7.98 4.00
CA VAL A 131 -6.87 -9.08 3.84
C VAL A 131 -6.22 -10.39 4.25
N ALA A 132 -5.04 -10.70 3.68
CA ALA A 132 -4.30 -11.91 4.01
C ALA A 132 -3.97 -12.01 5.51
N TYR A 133 -3.58 -10.90 6.12
CA TYR A 133 -3.28 -10.85 7.55
C TYR A 133 -4.53 -10.93 8.43
N THR A 134 -5.69 -10.43 7.98
CA THR A 134 -6.95 -10.57 8.71
C THR A 134 -7.38 -12.04 8.77
N GLU A 135 -7.27 -12.75 7.65
CA GLU A 135 -7.57 -14.19 7.57
C GLU A 135 -6.68 -14.97 8.56
N TYR A 136 -5.38 -14.67 8.61
CA TYR A 136 -4.46 -15.24 9.58
C TYR A 136 -4.84 -14.98 11.04
N GLN A 137 -5.36 -13.79 11.36
CA GLN A 137 -5.80 -13.49 12.72
C GLN A 137 -7.11 -14.16 13.12
N ALA A 138 -8.03 -14.31 12.16
CA ALA A 138 -9.33 -14.92 12.39
C ALA A 138 -9.18 -16.33 12.99
N GLU A 139 -8.11 -17.04 12.61
CA GLU A 139 -7.79 -18.38 13.09
C GLU A 139 -7.38 -18.45 14.58
N PHE A 140 -6.92 -17.33 15.16
CA PHE A 140 -6.60 -17.23 16.60
C PHE A 140 -7.70 -16.57 17.43
N SER A 141 -8.78 -16.12 16.78
CA SER A 141 -9.87 -15.42 17.45
C SER A 141 -10.91 -16.42 17.95
N PRO A 142 -11.55 -16.18 19.12
CA PRO A 142 -12.66 -17.01 19.57
C PRO A 142 -13.77 -17.06 18.50
N GLN A 143 -14.32 -18.25 18.27
CA GLN A 143 -15.40 -18.48 17.30
C GLN A 143 -16.56 -17.50 17.54
N GLY A 144 -16.94 -16.76 16.50
CA GLY A 144 -18.01 -15.76 16.55
C GLY A 144 -17.55 -14.31 16.77
N SER A 145 -16.25 -14.05 16.94
CA SER A 145 -15.73 -12.68 16.98
C SER A 145 -15.78 -12.04 15.59
N PRO A 146 -16.36 -10.83 15.43
CA PRO A 146 -16.36 -10.15 14.14
C PRO A 146 -14.92 -9.85 13.70
N CYS A 147 -14.52 -10.42 12.55
CA CYS A 147 -13.22 -10.15 11.93
C CYS A 147 -13.24 -8.73 11.36
N GLN A 148 -12.83 -7.76 12.16
CA GLN A 148 -12.59 -6.40 11.67
C GLN A 148 -11.23 -6.34 10.98
N TRP A 149 -11.17 -5.69 9.82
CA TRP A 149 -9.89 -5.39 9.18
C TRP A 149 -9.08 -4.46 10.08
N PRO A 150 -7.93 -4.90 10.62
CA PRO A 150 -7.15 -4.08 11.54
C PRO A 150 -6.50 -2.93 10.76
N SER A 151 -6.40 -1.76 11.36
CA SER A 151 -5.61 -0.67 10.78
C SER A 151 -4.12 -1.02 10.86
N LEU A 152 -3.31 -0.52 9.92
CA LEU A 152 -1.87 -0.76 9.93
C LEU A 152 -1.23 -0.30 11.25
N ILE A 153 -1.74 0.78 11.85
CA ILE A 153 -1.29 1.26 13.16
C ILE A 153 -1.51 0.20 14.26
N GLN A 154 -2.72 -0.40 14.31
CA GLN A 154 -3.02 -1.47 15.28
C GLN A 154 -2.12 -2.68 15.08
N VAL A 155 -1.84 -3.04 13.82
CA VAL A 155 -0.92 -4.14 13.50
C VAL A 155 0.51 -3.83 13.92
N CYS A 156 0.97 -2.60 13.68
CA CYS A 156 2.30 -2.17 14.09
C CYS A 156 2.46 -2.23 15.61
N GLN A 157 1.47 -1.72 16.35
CA GLN A 157 1.46 -1.77 17.81
C GLN A 157 1.53 -3.21 18.33
N ARG A 158 0.73 -4.12 17.75
CA ARG A 158 0.70 -5.52 18.16
C ARG A 158 2.02 -6.25 17.94
N HIS A 159 2.68 -5.98 16.82
CA HIS A 159 3.92 -6.66 16.42
C HIS A 159 5.18 -5.89 16.79
N HIS A 160 5.05 -4.78 17.52
CA HIS A 160 6.17 -3.90 17.87
C HIS A 160 6.97 -3.44 16.64
N ILE A 161 6.28 -3.20 15.52
CA ILE A 161 6.88 -2.69 14.28
C ILE A 161 7.13 -1.19 14.48
N PRO A 162 8.40 -0.73 14.43
CA PRO A 162 8.70 0.69 14.52
C PRO A 162 8.14 1.42 13.30
N ARG A 163 7.38 2.48 13.54
CA ARG A 163 6.98 3.44 12.52
C ARG A 163 7.89 4.67 12.65
N PRO A 164 8.72 4.98 11.63
CA PRO A 164 9.52 6.19 11.65
C PRO A 164 8.62 7.40 11.91
N SER A 165 8.89 8.13 12.99
CA SER A 165 8.23 9.40 13.30
C SER A 165 9.17 10.54 12.93
N GLY A 166 8.73 11.46 12.07
CA GLY A 166 9.45 12.71 11.78
C GLY A 166 10.53 12.65 10.69
N GLN A 167 10.69 11.53 9.98
CA GLN A 167 11.53 11.44 8.77
C GLN A 167 10.75 10.78 7.62
N GLY A 168 10.60 11.51 6.51
CA GLY A 168 9.89 11.06 5.32
C GLY A 168 8.35 11.20 5.41
N THR A 169 7.70 10.75 4.35
CA THR A 169 6.24 10.80 4.16
C THR A 169 5.52 9.73 4.98
N ARG A 170 4.21 9.90 5.25
CA ARG A 170 3.39 8.83 5.84
C ARG A 170 3.35 7.61 4.93
N ALA A 171 3.36 7.84 3.61
CA ALA A 171 3.48 6.80 2.60
C ALA A 171 4.72 5.92 2.83
N ARG A 172 5.90 6.51 3.06
CA ARG A 172 7.13 5.75 3.39
C ARG A 172 6.95 4.95 4.66
N ALA A 173 6.46 5.56 5.73
CA ALA A 173 6.25 4.87 7.00
C ALA A 173 5.32 3.66 6.85
N ASP A 174 4.24 3.78 6.09
CA ASP A 174 3.27 2.71 5.83
C ASP A 174 3.85 1.61 4.93
N ALA A 175 4.60 1.96 3.88
CA ALA A 175 5.25 0.98 3.01
C ALA A 175 6.30 0.16 3.77
N CYS A 176 7.17 0.81 4.54
CA CYS A 176 8.16 0.13 5.38
C CYS A 176 7.51 -0.77 6.44
N ALA A 177 6.47 -0.28 7.11
CA ALA A 177 5.74 -1.08 8.10
C ALA A 177 5.07 -2.31 7.48
N THR A 178 4.50 -2.16 6.29
CA THR A 178 3.91 -3.27 5.54
C THR A 178 4.98 -4.28 5.13
N TRP A 179 6.14 -3.84 4.65
CA TRP A 179 7.27 -4.74 4.37
C TRP A 179 7.71 -5.52 5.61
N GLN A 180 7.86 -4.85 6.75
CA GLN A 180 8.22 -5.51 8.02
C GLN A 180 7.16 -6.52 8.45
N LEU A 181 5.88 -6.21 8.27
CA LEU A 181 4.78 -7.14 8.55
C LEU A 181 4.89 -8.43 7.70
N LEU A 182 5.24 -8.32 6.41
CA LEU A 182 5.49 -9.48 5.55
C LEU A 182 6.69 -10.30 6.05
N ARG A 183 7.76 -9.65 6.51
CA ARG A 183 8.94 -10.34 7.10
C ARG A 183 8.59 -11.09 8.37
N ILE A 184 7.75 -10.51 9.23
CA ILE A 184 7.23 -11.17 10.42
C ILE A 184 6.37 -12.37 10.01
N GLY A 185 5.46 -12.18 9.06
CA GLY A 185 4.61 -13.25 8.52
C GLY A 185 5.40 -14.45 8.00
N ALA A 186 6.54 -14.21 7.34
CA ALA A 186 7.39 -15.29 6.84
C ALA A 186 8.09 -16.10 7.94
N ARG A 187 8.22 -15.54 9.15
CA ARG A 187 8.77 -16.22 10.34
C ARG A 187 7.69 -16.82 11.23
N SER A 188 6.43 -16.46 11.01
CA SER A 188 5.28 -17.00 11.72
C SER A 188 5.03 -18.47 11.35
N PRO A 189 4.49 -19.28 12.27
CA PRO A 189 4.16 -20.67 11.99
C PRO A 189 3.14 -20.81 10.85
N ASP A 190 3.22 -21.93 10.13
CA ASP A 190 2.16 -22.39 9.24
C ASP A 190 0.94 -22.74 10.10
N ILE A 191 -0.23 -22.21 9.73
CA ILE A 191 -1.49 -22.66 10.30
C ILE A 191 -2.18 -23.51 9.24
N ARG A 192 -2.73 -24.65 9.65
CA ARG A 192 -3.45 -25.54 8.75
C ARG A 192 -4.74 -24.83 8.34
N PHE A 193 -4.93 -24.64 7.03
CA PHE A 193 -6.25 -24.38 6.46
C PHE A 193 -7.27 -25.30 7.14
N PRO A 194 -8.38 -24.79 7.71
CA PRO A 194 -9.52 -25.66 7.94
C PRO A 194 -9.88 -26.24 6.57
N LYS A 195 -10.01 -27.57 6.50
CA LYS A 195 -10.53 -28.23 5.30
C LYS A 195 -11.82 -27.51 4.90
N PRO A 196 -12.06 -27.27 3.60
CA PRO A 196 -13.38 -26.83 3.17
C PRO A 196 -14.41 -27.83 3.70
N MET A 197 -15.45 -27.32 4.36
CA MET A 197 -16.66 -28.10 4.68
C MET A 197 -17.36 -28.51 3.40
#